data_AF-A0A1W9HFV4-F1
#
_entry.id   AF-A0A1W9HFV4-F1
#
_cell.length_a   1.000
_cell.length_b   1.000
_cell.length_c   1.000
_cell.angle_alpha   90.00
_cell.angle_beta   90.00
_cell.angle_gamma   90.00
#
_symmetry.space_group_name_H-M   'P 1'
#
loop_
_entity.id
_entity.type
_entity.pdbx_description
1 polymer ?
#
loop_
_entity_poly.entity_id
_entity_poly.type
_entity_poly.pdbx_seq_one_letter_code
_entity_poly.pdbx_strand_id
1 'polypeptide(L)'
;MLSALAARLRDLSLAEEYFGHACVAAAASWGADPPRDPAAWLYAVALRRAWDMARHAKVRDAAPADAPAPVATPEEIAMAAAEPIPDERLRLIFTCCHPAIEPPARVALTLRTVCGLPPEAIARAYLLPEATLAQRLTRARRKIRDAGIGYEVPGPAYWPDRLASVLATLEITYAEAHGDAALDGPSATIGLEMVALSGVLAEMIPGEAEVLALAAMLRLAEARRGARVDAAGLMVPLDRQDPARWDQAMIAAGEALLHRAARLPGATGPYQLLAAIHAAHAGRRPGQPPPWAAIVALYDALLRV
;
A
#
# COMPACT_ATOMS: atom_id res chain seq x y z
N MET A 1 15.82 27.02 -12.96
CA MET A 1 14.77 26.16 -13.54
C MET A 1 14.00 25.39 -12.47
N LEU A 2 14.65 24.56 -11.65
CA LEU A 2 13.99 23.84 -10.56
C LEU A 2 13.27 24.79 -9.58
N SER A 3 13.90 25.91 -9.21
CA SER A 3 13.28 26.96 -8.38
C SER A 3 12.05 27.61 -9.03
N ALA A 4 11.99 27.69 -10.37
CA ALA A 4 10.84 28.20 -11.08
C ALA A 4 9.70 27.16 -11.15
N LEU A 5 10.03 25.87 -11.31
CA LEU A 5 9.05 24.77 -11.21
C LEU A 5 8.50 24.66 -9.79
N ALA A 6 9.34 24.72 -8.76
CA ALA A 6 8.92 24.70 -7.36
C ALA A 6 8.02 25.89 -7.03
N ALA A 7 8.36 27.10 -7.50
CA ALA A 7 7.48 28.27 -7.35
C ALA A 7 6.15 28.12 -8.09
N ARG A 8 6.15 27.45 -9.24
CA ARG A 8 4.95 27.27 -10.09
C ARG A 8 4.02 26.16 -9.59
N LEU A 9 4.58 25.07 -9.08
CA LEU A 9 3.87 23.91 -8.54
C LEU A 9 3.57 24.05 -7.04
N ARG A 10 4.22 25.00 -6.36
CA ARG A 10 4.18 25.23 -4.91
C ARG A 10 4.61 24.02 -4.07
N ASP A 11 5.41 23.15 -4.67
CA ASP A 11 5.90 21.91 -4.08
C ASP A 11 7.27 21.59 -4.69
N LEU A 12 8.29 21.47 -3.84
CA LEU A 12 9.66 21.19 -4.26
C LEU A 12 9.84 19.73 -4.68
N SER A 13 9.21 18.80 -3.96
CA SER A 13 9.32 17.38 -4.23
C SER A 13 8.69 17.00 -5.57
N LEU A 14 7.50 17.55 -5.85
CA LEU A 14 6.86 17.39 -7.17
C LEU A 14 7.68 18.05 -8.28
N ALA A 15 8.30 19.20 -8.00
CA ALA A 15 9.17 19.86 -8.97
C ALA A 15 10.40 19.01 -9.31
N GLU A 16 11.02 18.35 -8.34
CA GLU A 16 12.13 17.42 -8.55
C GLU A 16 11.72 16.19 -9.34
N GLU A 17 10.59 15.59 -9.00
CA GLU A 17 10.07 14.40 -9.68
C GLU A 17 9.78 14.68 -11.16
N TYR A 18 8.98 15.71 -11.46
CA TYR A 18 8.65 16.03 -12.85
C TYR A 18 9.83 16.56 -13.65
N PHE A 19 10.79 17.21 -12.98
CA PHE A 19 12.06 17.57 -13.61
C PHE A 19 12.87 16.32 -13.98
N GLY A 20 12.94 15.32 -13.10
CA GLY A 20 13.58 14.03 -13.38
C GLY A 20 12.97 13.34 -14.61
N HIS A 21 11.63 13.34 -14.72
CA HIS A 21 10.94 12.83 -15.90
C HIS A 21 11.31 13.59 -17.18
N ALA A 22 11.42 14.92 -17.12
CA ALA A 22 11.84 15.72 -18.26
C ALA A 22 13.29 15.41 -18.66
N CYS A 23 14.20 15.19 -17.70
CA CYS A 23 15.58 14.79 -17.98
C CYS A 23 15.66 13.41 -18.66
N VAL A 24 14.84 12.45 -18.24
CA VAL A 24 14.76 11.13 -18.89
C VAL A 24 14.24 11.26 -20.32
N ALA A 25 13.19 12.07 -20.53
CA ALA A 25 12.66 12.33 -21.86
C ALA A 25 13.69 13.02 -22.76
N ALA A 26 14.48 13.97 -22.22
CA ALA A 26 15.56 14.62 -22.96
C ALA A 26 16.65 13.62 -23.36
N ALA A 27 17.09 12.76 -22.43
CA ALA A 27 18.08 11.73 -22.70
C ALA A 27 17.61 10.74 -23.79
N ALA A 28 16.31 10.44 -23.85
CA ALA A 28 15.73 9.59 -24.88
C ALA A 28 15.54 10.28 -26.25
N SER A 29 15.39 11.61 -26.29
CA SER A 29 14.92 12.32 -27.49
C SER A 29 15.94 13.23 -28.17
N TRP A 30 16.94 13.74 -27.45
CA TRP A 30 17.84 14.77 -28.01
C TRP A 30 18.96 14.23 -28.88
N GLY A 31 19.35 12.96 -28.75
CA GLY A 31 20.42 12.37 -29.57
C GLY A 31 21.64 13.30 -29.70
N ALA A 32 22.08 13.57 -30.94
CA ALA A 32 23.14 14.55 -31.22
C ALA A 32 22.62 15.97 -31.54
N ASP A 33 21.30 16.18 -31.61
CA ASP A 33 20.68 17.43 -32.02
C ASP A 33 19.66 17.92 -30.98
N PRO A 34 20.13 18.58 -29.90
CA PRO A 34 19.26 19.09 -28.86
C PRO A 34 18.44 20.29 -29.35
N PRO A 35 17.26 20.55 -28.75
CA PRO A 35 16.46 21.73 -29.06
C PRO A 35 17.23 23.01 -28.77
N ARG A 36 16.91 24.06 -29.53
CA ARG A 36 17.59 25.37 -29.48
C ARG A 36 17.64 26.01 -28.09
N ASP A 37 16.67 25.72 -27.24
CA ASP A 37 16.69 26.07 -25.81
C ASP A 37 16.35 24.82 -24.96
N PRO A 38 17.37 24.08 -24.51
CA PRO A 38 17.21 22.89 -23.68
C PRO A 38 16.51 23.15 -22.35
N ALA A 39 16.74 24.33 -21.75
CA ALA A 39 16.18 24.67 -20.45
C ALA A 39 14.68 24.98 -20.57
N ALA A 40 14.27 25.73 -21.60
CA ALA A 40 12.86 25.97 -21.89
C ALA A 40 12.11 24.68 -22.23
N TRP A 41 12.75 23.76 -22.96
CA TRP A 41 12.17 22.46 -23.29
C TRP A 41 11.93 21.61 -22.04
N LEU A 42 12.94 21.45 -21.17
CA LEU A 42 12.83 20.68 -19.93
C LEU A 42 11.75 21.25 -19.01
N TYR A 43 11.70 22.58 -18.89
CA TYR A 43 10.66 23.26 -18.11
C TYR A 43 9.25 23.00 -18.66
N ALA A 44 9.06 23.06 -19.99
CA ALA A 44 7.78 22.82 -20.63
C ALA A 44 7.31 21.36 -20.51
N VAL A 45 8.23 20.40 -20.63
CA VAL A 45 7.93 18.97 -20.48
C VAL A 45 7.55 18.63 -19.03
N ALA A 46 8.30 19.15 -18.06
CA ALA A 46 7.99 18.98 -16.64
C ALA A 46 6.61 19.56 -16.28
N LEU A 47 6.27 20.76 -16.77
CA LEU A 47 4.95 21.36 -16.55
C LEU A 47 3.82 20.60 -17.22
N ARG A 48 4.03 20.12 -18.44
CA ARG A 48 3.00 19.34 -19.16
C ARG A 48 2.70 18.05 -18.42
N ARG A 49 3.73 17.35 -17.93
CA ARG A 49 3.57 16.15 -17.10
C ARG A 49 2.82 16.43 -15.80
N ALA A 50 3.14 17.53 -15.12
CA ALA A 50 2.44 17.94 -13.90
C ALA A 50 0.95 18.23 -14.16
N TRP A 51 0.63 18.89 -15.28
CA TRP A 51 -0.76 19.14 -15.69
C TRP A 51 -1.49 17.89 -16.16
N ASP A 52 -0.82 16.96 -16.84
CA ASP A 52 -1.41 15.68 -17.22
C ASP A 52 -1.82 14.89 -15.99
N MET A 53 -0.95 14.81 -14.98
CA MET A 53 -1.25 14.15 -13.71
C MET A 53 -2.41 14.85 -12.96
N ALA A 54 -2.41 16.18 -12.91
CA ALA A 54 -3.50 16.94 -12.31
C ALA A 54 -4.83 16.75 -13.07
N ARG A 55 -4.80 16.61 -14.40
CA ARG A 55 -5.98 16.30 -15.22
C ARG A 55 -6.49 14.89 -14.95
N HIS A 56 -5.61 13.89 -14.87
CA HIS A 56 -5.99 12.52 -14.52
C HIS A 56 -6.59 12.42 -13.11
N ALA A 57 -6.05 13.16 -12.14
CA ALA A 57 -6.63 13.25 -10.79
C ALA A 57 -8.01 13.90 -10.82
N LYS A 58 -8.18 15.00 -11.57
CA LYS A 58 -9.46 15.71 -11.67
C LYS A 58 -10.54 14.93 -12.45
N VAL A 59 -10.15 14.10 -13.42
CA VAL A 59 -11.05 13.17 -14.12
C VAL A 59 -11.49 12.03 -13.18
N ARG A 60 -10.59 11.57 -12.30
CA ARG A 60 -10.94 10.60 -11.25
C ARG A 60 -11.88 11.19 -10.19
N ASP A 61 -11.68 12.44 -9.78
CA ASP A 61 -12.52 13.12 -8.79
C ASP A 61 -13.87 13.62 -9.36
N ALA A 62 -13.97 13.79 -10.68
CA ALA A 62 -15.21 14.21 -11.35
C ALA A 62 -16.12 13.03 -11.76
N ALA A 63 -15.67 11.78 -11.57
CA ALA A 63 -16.50 10.61 -11.78
C ALA A 63 -17.41 10.42 -10.55
N PRO A 64 -18.75 10.34 -10.71
CA PRO A 64 -19.62 9.96 -9.61
C PRO A 64 -19.21 8.59 -9.08
N ALA A 65 -19.13 8.45 -7.75
CA ALA A 65 -18.67 7.24 -7.05
C ALA A 65 -19.46 5.96 -7.38
N ASP A 66 -20.61 6.09 -8.06
CA ASP A 66 -21.50 4.99 -8.50
C ASP A 66 -21.60 4.84 -10.03
N ALA A 67 -20.69 5.41 -10.82
CA ALA A 67 -20.65 5.11 -12.25
C ALA A 67 -20.19 3.66 -12.46
N PRO A 68 -20.97 2.78 -13.11
CA PRO A 68 -20.49 1.44 -13.46
C PRO A 68 -19.24 1.60 -14.32
N ALA A 69 -18.19 0.87 -13.97
CA ALA A 69 -16.95 0.87 -14.73
C ALA A 69 -17.25 0.63 -16.22
N PRO A 70 -16.56 1.31 -17.14
CA PRO A 70 -16.72 1.05 -18.56
C PRO A 70 -16.54 -0.45 -18.80
N VAL A 71 -17.52 -1.06 -19.48
CA VAL A 71 -17.49 -2.49 -19.79
C VAL A 71 -16.30 -2.73 -20.69
N ALA A 72 -15.31 -3.45 -20.15
CA ALA A 72 -14.10 -3.81 -20.89
C ALA A 72 -14.48 -4.52 -22.20
N THR A 73 -13.81 -4.15 -23.28
CA THR A 73 -13.99 -4.80 -24.58
C THR A 73 -13.54 -6.28 -24.50
N PRO A 74 -14.05 -7.16 -25.38
CA PRO A 74 -13.62 -8.56 -25.40
C PRO A 74 -12.10 -8.75 -25.54
N GLU A 75 -11.40 -7.83 -26.22
CA GLU A 75 -9.94 -7.82 -26.32
C GLU A 75 -9.26 -7.41 -25.01
N GLU A 76 -9.78 -6.41 -24.31
CA GLU A 76 -9.29 -6.01 -22.98
C GLU A 76 -9.55 -7.11 -21.93
N ILE A 77 -10.68 -7.82 -22.03
CA ILE A 77 -11.00 -8.98 -21.17
C ILE A 77 -10.02 -10.14 -21.45
N ALA A 78 -9.73 -10.42 -22.73
CA ALA A 78 -8.79 -11.48 -23.11
C ALA A 78 -7.35 -11.16 -22.69
N MET A 79 -6.95 -9.89 -22.79
CA MET A 79 -5.62 -9.42 -22.40
C MET A 79 -5.46 -9.36 -20.88
N ALA A 80 -6.48 -8.91 -20.13
CA ALA A 80 -6.51 -8.96 -18.67
C ALA A 80 -6.57 -10.40 -18.13
N ALA A 81 -7.27 -11.31 -18.81
CA ALA A 81 -7.28 -12.74 -18.45
C ALA A 81 -5.91 -13.42 -18.66
N ALA A 82 -5.04 -12.85 -19.49
CA ALA A 82 -3.66 -13.30 -19.66
C ALA A 82 -2.70 -12.71 -18.61
N GLU A 83 -3.12 -11.67 -17.87
CA GLU A 83 -2.32 -11.04 -16.83
C GLU A 83 -2.61 -11.70 -15.47
N PRO A 84 -1.66 -12.44 -14.89
CA PRO A 84 -1.91 -13.20 -13.66
C PRO A 84 -2.16 -12.30 -12.45
N ILE A 85 -1.76 -11.03 -12.52
CA ILE A 85 -1.97 -10.01 -11.48
C ILE A 85 -2.67 -8.81 -12.13
N PRO A 86 -3.95 -8.55 -11.82
CA PRO A 86 -4.77 -7.54 -12.51
C PRO A 86 -4.46 -6.10 -12.06
N ASP A 87 -3.81 -5.91 -10.92
CA ASP A 87 -3.46 -4.58 -10.39
C ASP A 87 -1.97 -4.26 -10.60
N GLU A 88 -1.69 -3.10 -11.22
CA GLU A 88 -0.34 -2.65 -11.56
C GLU A 88 0.55 -2.48 -10.33
N ARG A 89 -0.01 -2.00 -9.22
CA ARG A 89 0.78 -1.80 -8.00
C ARG A 89 1.09 -3.13 -7.33
N LEU A 90 0.15 -4.08 -7.32
CA LEU A 90 0.42 -5.44 -6.89
C LEU A 90 1.49 -6.09 -7.79
N ARG A 91 1.48 -5.86 -9.12
CA ARG A 91 2.57 -6.33 -10.00
C ARG A 91 3.93 -5.84 -9.52
N LEU A 92 4.06 -4.54 -9.27
CA LEU A 92 5.30 -3.94 -8.78
C LEU A 92 5.72 -4.51 -7.41
N ILE A 93 4.77 -4.68 -6.48
CA ILE A 93 5.01 -5.28 -5.16
C ILE A 93 5.52 -6.71 -5.29
N PHE A 94 4.84 -7.55 -6.07
CA PHE A 94 5.24 -8.94 -6.30
C PHE A 94 6.62 -9.04 -6.95
N THR A 95 6.90 -8.20 -7.95
CA THR A 95 8.21 -8.16 -8.61
C THR A 95 9.32 -7.78 -7.63
N CYS A 96 9.09 -6.77 -6.77
CA CYS A 96 10.07 -6.33 -5.77
C CYS A 96 10.27 -7.37 -4.64
N CYS A 97 9.26 -8.19 -4.34
CA CYS A 97 9.32 -9.25 -3.33
C CYS A 97 10.10 -10.51 -3.79
N HIS A 98 11.19 -10.34 -4.54
CA HIS A 98 11.95 -11.45 -5.15
C HIS A 98 12.66 -12.34 -4.10
N PRO A 99 12.50 -13.69 -4.15
CA PRO A 99 13.01 -14.59 -3.11
C PRO A 99 14.54 -14.60 -2.97
N ALA A 100 15.26 -14.24 -4.03
CA ALA A 100 16.71 -14.05 -4.00
C ALA A 100 17.18 -12.93 -3.04
N ILE A 101 16.30 -12.04 -2.59
CA ILE A 101 16.62 -10.97 -1.63
C ILE A 101 16.23 -11.45 -0.22
N GLU A 102 16.96 -11.03 0.82
CA GLU A 102 16.56 -11.39 2.20
C GLU A 102 15.21 -10.74 2.59
N PRO A 103 14.33 -11.41 3.35
CA PRO A 103 12.97 -10.91 3.62
C PRO A 103 12.91 -9.47 4.17
N PRO A 104 13.71 -9.07 5.19
CA PRO A 104 13.68 -7.70 5.70
C PRO A 104 14.17 -6.65 4.69
N ALA A 105 14.93 -7.07 3.68
CA ALA A 105 15.40 -6.21 2.61
C ALA A 105 14.41 -6.13 1.43
N ARG A 106 13.66 -7.21 1.14
CA ARG A 106 12.57 -7.24 0.16
C ARG A 106 11.50 -6.21 0.49
N VAL A 107 10.98 -6.29 1.71
CA VAL A 107 9.89 -5.44 2.18
C VAL A 107 10.37 -3.99 2.26
N ALA A 108 11.53 -3.72 2.86
CA ALA A 108 12.11 -2.36 2.91
C ALA A 108 12.33 -1.74 1.52
N LEU A 109 12.80 -2.53 0.54
CA LEU A 109 12.96 -2.05 -0.84
C LEU A 109 11.61 -1.70 -1.44
N THR A 110 10.62 -2.59 -1.31
CA THR A 110 9.27 -2.40 -1.85
C THR A 110 8.58 -1.18 -1.26
N LEU A 111 8.68 -0.98 0.06
CA LEU A 111 8.16 0.20 0.74
C LEU A 111 8.78 1.49 0.19
N ARG A 112 10.09 1.48 -0.07
CA ARG A 112 10.80 2.66 -0.60
C ARG A 112 10.50 2.93 -2.07
N THR A 113 10.45 1.90 -2.91
CA THR A 113 10.41 2.06 -4.37
C THR A 113 9.01 2.03 -4.95
N VAL A 114 8.09 1.29 -4.35
CA VAL A 114 6.71 1.13 -4.84
C VAL A 114 5.72 1.94 -4.01
N CYS A 115 5.84 1.88 -2.68
CA CYS A 115 4.92 2.57 -1.78
C CYS A 115 5.35 4.02 -1.48
N GLY A 116 6.55 4.42 -1.89
CA GLY A 116 7.06 5.80 -1.76
C GLY A 116 7.37 6.24 -0.32
N LEU A 117 7.45 5.32 0.64
CA LEU A 117 7.71 5.68 2.03
C LEU A 117 9.09 6.33 2.18
N PRO A 118 9.21 7.36 3.03
CA PRO A 118 10.49 7.99 3.26
C PRO A 118 11.37 7.09 4.17
N PRO A 119 12.71 7.15 4.04
CA PRO A 119 13.62 6.27 4.78
C PRO A 119 13.42 6.30 6.30
N GLU A 120 13.11 7.47 6.86
CA GLU A 120 12.85 7.65 8.28
C GLU A 120 11.58 6.90 8.75
N ALA A 121 10.53 6.85 7.92
CA ALA A 121 9.33 6.08 8.22
C ALA A 121 9.62 4.58 8.21
N ILE A 122 10.33 4.12 7.17
CA ILE A 122 10.75 2.73 7.08
C ILE A 122 11.68 2.37 8.25
N ALA A 123 12.60 3.24 8.65
CA ALA A 123 13.50 2.98 9.77
C ALA A 123 12.74 2.82 11.10
N ARG A 124 11.74 3.68 11.34
CA ARG A 124 10.84 3.56 12.51
C ARG A 124 10.03 2.27 12.47
N ALA A 125 9.43 1.91 11.33
CA ALA A 125 8.66 0.68 11.19
C ALA A 125 9.49 -0.58 11.52
N TYR A 126 10.79 -0.55 11.21
CA TYR A 126 11.72 -1.64 11.54
C TYR A 126 12.40 -1.51 12.91
N LEU A 127 12.18 -0.42 13.65
CA LEU A 127 12.92 -0.08 14.88
C LEU A 127 14.45 -0.09 14.69
N LEU A 128 14.93 0.48 13.58
CA LEU A 128 16.36 0.52 13.22
C LEU A 128 16.88 1.95 13.09
N PRO A 129 18.20 2.18 13.29
CA PRO A 129 18.83 3.40 12.85
C PRO A 129 18.73 3.58 11.32
N GLU A 130 18.52 4.81 10.85
CA GLU A 130 18.42 5.13 9.41
C GLU A 130 19.65 4.67 8.63
N ALA A 131 20.85 4.79 9.22
CA ALA A 131 22.09 4.32 8.61
C ALA A 131 22.08 2.79 8.36
N THR A 132 21.49 2.01 9.28
CA THR A 132 21.35 0.55 9.14
C THR A 132 20.36 0.21 8.02
N LEU A 133 19.27 0.95 7.90
CA LEU A 133 18.32 0.81 6.79
C LEU A 133 18.99 1.16 5.44
N ALA A 134 19.72 2.28 5.37
CA ALA A 134 20.41 2.70 4.14
C ALA A 134 21.42 1.66 3.66
N GLN A 135 22.22 1.09 4.59
CA GLN A 135 23.12 -0.02 4.27
C GLN A 135 22.37 -1.26 3.78
N ARG A 136 21.23 -1.59 4.39
CA ARG A 136 20.38 -2.71 3.97
C ARG A 136 19.88 -2.52 2.54
N LEU A 137 19.34 -1.35 2.20
CA LEU A 137 18.85 -1.03 0.86
C LEU A 137 19.98 -1.07 -0.19
N THR A 138 21.15 -0.53 0.14
CA THR A 138 22.32 -0.59 -0.75
C THR A 138 22.78 -2.02 -1.01
N ARG A 139 22.82 -2.88 0.04
CA ARG A 139 23.14 -4.31 -0.13
C ARG A 139 22.11 -5.03 -0.99
N ALA A 140 20.82 -4.75 -0.79
CA ALA A 140 19.74 -5.36 -1.57
C ALA A 140 19.86 -5.01 -3.06
N ARG A 141 20.06 -3.73 -3.39
CA ARG A 141 20.25 -3.26 -4.77
C ARG A 141 21.48 -3.88 -5.43
N ARG A 142 22.57 -4.01 -4.67
CA ARG A 142 23.77 -4.73 -5.14
C ARG A 142 23.44 -6.20 -5.43
N LYS A 143 22.75 -6.91 -4.55
CA LYS A 143 22.35 -8.31 -4.76
C LYS A 143 21.48 -8.48 -6.00
N ILE A 144 20.52 -7.56 -6.23
CA ILE A 144 19.69 -7.55 -7.46
C ILE A 144 20.55 -7.44 -8.71
N ARG A 145 21.46 -6.46 -8.73
CA ARG A 145 22.36 -6.22 -9.87
C ARG A 145 23.30 -7.40 -10.11
N ASP A 146 23.97 -7.87 -9.06
CA ASP A 146 24.99 -8.91 -9.16
C ASP A 146 24.38 -10.28 -9.55
N ALA A 147 23.11 -10.52 -9.18
CA ALA A 147 22.35 -11.71 -9.59
C ALA A 147 21.61 -11.54 -10.95
N GLY A 148 21.68 -10.36 -11.58
CA GLY A 148 21.04 -10.11 -12.87
C GLY A 148 19.51 -10.25 -12.85
N ILE A 149 18.88 -9.95 -11.72
CA ILE A 149 17.42 -10.13 -11.56
C ILE A 149 16.70 -9.12 -12.45
N GLY A 150 16.04 -9.63 -13.48
CA GLY A 150 15.23 -8.84 -14.39
C GLY A 150 13.91 -8.38 -13.77
N TYR A 151 13.31 -7.36 -14.38
CA TYR A 151 11.93 -6.98 -14.09
C TYR A 151 10.99 -7.96 -14.81
N GLU A 152 10.49 -8.95 -14.07
CA GLU A 152 9.53 -9.93 -14.58
C GLU A 152 8.39 -10.09 -13.57
N VAL A 153 7.15 -9.98 -14.05
CA VAL A 153 5.96 -10.17 -13.23
C VAL A 153 5.80 -11.67 -12.96
N PRO A 154 5.79 -12.11 -11.68
CA PRO A 154 5.77 -13.54 -11.37
C PRO A 154 4.41 -14.16 -11.71
N GLY A 155 4.45 -15.29 -12.42
CA GLY A 155 3.27 -16.15 -12.58
C GLY A 155 2.87 -16.85 -11.27
N PRO A 156 1.67 -17.48 -11.22
CA PRO A 156 1.08 -18.03 -10.00
C PRO A 156 1.96 -19.03 -9.23
N ALA A 157 2.77 -19.82 -9.95
CA ALA A 157 3.69 -20.79 -9.36
C ALA A 157 4.76 -20.15 -8.44
N TYR A 158 5.06 -18.86 -8.63
CA TYR A 158 6.06 -18.14 -7.84
C TYR A 158 5.48 -17.26 -6.74
N TRP A 159 4.15 -17.20 -6.59
CA TRP A 159 3.52 -16.38 -5.56
C TRP A 159 3.81 -16.86 -4.13
N PRO A 160 3.82 -18.17 -3.81
CA PRO A 160 4.04 -18.64 -2.45
C PRO A 160 5.35 -18.12 -1.82
N ASP A 161 6.45 -18.10 -2.59
CA ASP A 161 7.77 -17.64 -2.13
C ASP A 161 7.85 -16.12 -1.85
N ARG A 162 6.85 -15.38 -2.31
CA ARG A 162 6.78 -13.91 -2.26
C ARG A 162 5.72 -13.42 -1.29
N LEU A 163 4.69 -14.22 -1.06
CA LEU A 163 3.45 -13.82 -0.40
C LEU A 163 3.69 -13.22 0.98
N ALA A 164 4.55 -13.81 1.81
CA ALA A 164 4.88 -13.27 3.13
C ALA A 164 5.41 -11.83 3.07
N SER A 165 6.25 -11.51 2.07
CA SER A 165 6.77 -10.15 1.87
C SER A 165 5.73 -9.20 1.28
N VAL A 166 4.84 -9.71 0.42
CA VAL A 166 3.70 -8.93 -0.10
C VAL A 166 2.78 -8.52 1.04
N LEU A 167 2.39 -9.47 1.89
CA LEU A 167 1.51 -9.22 3.04
C LEU A 167 2.14 -8.21 4.01
N ALA A 168 3.41 -8.39 4.37
CA ALA A 168 4.13 -7.47 5.24
C ALA A 168 4.26 -6.06 4.64
N THR A 169 4.43 -5.95 3.31
CA THR A 169 4.47 -4.65 2.62
C THR A 169 3.13 -3.92 2.73
N LEU A 170 2.02 -4.63 2.49
CA LEU A 170 0.68 -4.07 2.60
C LEU A 170 0.36 -3.67 4.05
N GLU A 171 0.68 -4.53 5.02
CA GLU A 171 0.51 -4.26 6.45
C GLU A 171 1.28 -2.99 6.87
N ILE A 172 2.59 -2.92 6.60
CA ILE A 172 3.43 -1.81 7.06
C ILE A 172 3.00 -0.50 6.38
N THR A 173 2.68 -0.54 5.07
CA THR A 173 2.19 0.64 4.36
C THR A 173 0.88 1.14 4.97
N TYR A 174 -0.02 0.22 5.33
CA TYR A 174 -1.25 0.57 6.02
C TYR A 174 -0.98 1.11 7.43
N ALA A 175 -0.08 0.50 8.21
CA ALA A 175 0.25 0.93 9.56
C ALA A 175 0.83 2.35 9.60
N GLU A 176 1.69 2.71 8.64
CA GLU A 176 2.19 4.08 8.51
C GLU A 176 1.07 5.06 8.16
N ALA A 177 0.16 4.71 7.25
CA ALA A 177 -1.01 5.53 6.94
C ALA A 177 -1.99 5.63 8.14
N HIS A 178 -2.07 4.59 8.96
CA HIS A 178 -2.89 4.54 10.17
C HIS A 178 -2.35 5.47 11.28
N GLY A 179 -1.03 5.59 11.39
CA GLY A 179 -0.36 6.44 12.38
C GLY A 179 -0.59 7.94 12.16
N ASP A 180 -0.83 8.37 10.93
CA ASP A 180 -1.21 9.75 10.58
C ASP A 180 -2.71 9.97 10.82
N ALA A 181 -3.13 9.84 12.07
CA ALA A 181 -4.54 9.71 12.42
C ALA A 181 -5.38 10.97 12.24
N ALA A 182 -4.76 12.14 12.11
CA ALA A 182 -5.44 13.39 11.79
C ALA A 182 -5.93 13.39 10.33
N LEU A 183 -5.24 12.67 9.43
CA LEU A 183 -5.62 12.44 8.03
C LEU A 183 -5.95 13.73 7.23
N ASP A 184 -5.40 14.87 7.64
CA ASP A 184 -5.51 16.17 6.94
C ASP A 184 -4.47 16.30 5.80
N GLY A 185 -3.80 15.20 5.43
CA GLY A 185 -2.72 15.16 4.44
C GLY A 185 -2.80 13.98 3.46
N PRO A 186 -1.83 13.87 2.53
CA PRO A 186 -1.79 12.84 1.48
C PRO A 186 -1.82 11.38 1.97
N SER A 187 -1.53 11.12 3.24
CA SER A 187 -1.55 9.78 3.85
C SER A 187 -2.95 9.16 3.93
N ALA A 188 -4.00 9.98 3.89
CA ALA A 188 -5.37 9.53 4.09
C ALA A 188 -5.87 8.56 3.01
N THR A 189 -5.44 8.78 1.77
CA THR A 189 -5.78 7.95 0.60
C THR A 189 -5.03 6.62 0.61
N ILE A 190 -3.80 6.60 1.12
CA ILE A 190 -2.93 5.41 1.14
C ILE A 190 -3.56 4.26 1.95
N GLY A 191 -4.17 4.56 3.10
CA GLY A 191 -4.82 3.54 3.93
C GLY A 191 -5.96 2.80 3.20
N LEU A 192 -6.85 3.56 2.53
CA LEU A 192 -7.93 2.98 1.74
C LEU A 192 -7.42 2.24 0.50
N GLU A 193 -6.34 2.72 -0.11
CA GLU A 193 -5.68 2.02 -1.22
C GLU A 193 -5.13 0.66 -0.76
N MET A 194 -4.51 0.55 0.42
CA MET A 194 -4.05 -0.76 0.93
C MET A 194 -5.21 -1.71 1.24
N VAL A 195 -6.34 -1.18 1.73
CA VAL A 195 -7.58 -1.97 1.90
C VAL A 195 -8.09 -2.50 0.55
N ALA A 196 -8.07 -1.67 -0.50
CA ALA A 196 -8.44 -2.09 -1.85
C ALA A 196 -7.50 -3.16 -2.41
N LEU A 197 -6.18 -2.95 -2.35
CA LEU A 197 -5.18 -3.91 -2.84
C LEU A 197 -5.24 -5.25 -2.11
N SER A 198 -5.44 -5.25 -0.79
CA SER A 198 -5.64 -6.49 -0.05
C SER A 198 -6.91 -7.24 -0.47
N GLY A 199 -7.95 -6.51 -0.91
CA GLY A 199 -9.16 -7.10 -1.50
C GLY A 199 -8.88 -7.79 -2.82
N VAL A 200 -8.17 -7.10 -3.73
CA VAL A 200 -7.75 -7.68 -5.01
C VAL A 200 -6.91 -8.94 -4.78
N LEU A 201 -5.96 -8.90 -3.85
CA LEU A 201 -5.14 -10.06 -3.51
C LEU A 201 -5.98 -11.23 -2.96
N ALA A 202 -6.98 -10.95 -2.13
CA ALA A 202 -7.92 -11.94 -1.59
C ALA A 202 -8.84 -12.57 -2.65
N GLU A 203 -9.15 -11.84 -3.72
CA GLU A 203 -9.88 -12.37 -4.87
C GLU A 203 -9.00 -13.21 -5.79
N MET A 204 -7.74 -12.81 -5.97
CA MET A 204 -6.75 -13.55 -6.76
C MET A 204 -6.38 -14.89 -6.11
N ILE A 205 -6.25 -14.93 -4.78
CA ILE A 205 -5.77 -16.12 -4.06
C ILE A 205 -6.75 -16.50 -2.92
N PRO A 206 -8.00 -16.88 -3.25
CA PRO A 206 -9.07 -17.07 -2.27
C PRO A 206 -8.86 -18.31 -1.38
N GLY A 207 -7.89 -19.17 -1.71
CA GLY A 207 -7.52 -20.36 -0.95
C GLY A 207 -6.41 -20.14 0.09
N GLU A 208 -5.86 -18.93 0.21
CA GLU A 208 -4.79 -18.61 1.17
C GLU A 208 -5.35 -17.89 2.40
N ALA A 209 -5.34 -18.56 3.55
CA ALA A 209 -5.97 -18.06 4.79
C ALA A 209 -5.36 -16.73 5.27
N GLU A 210 -4.04 -16.59 5.21
CA GLU A 210 -3.34 -15.38 5.63
C GLU A 210 -3.61 -14.17 4.72
N VAL A 211 -3.90 -14.40 3.44
CA VAL A 211 -4.32 -13.34 2.51
C VAL A 211 -5.70 -12.81 2.90
N LEU A 212 -6.66 -13.72 3.08
CA LEU A 212 -8.01 -13.37 3.51
C LEU A 212 -7.99 -12.67 4.87
N ALA A 213 -7.14 -13.14 5.79
CA ALA A 213 -7.00 -12.58 7.12
C ALA A 213 -6.38 -11.18 7.11
N LEU A 214 -5.33 -10.93 6.32
CA LEU A 214 -4.80 -9.58 6.16
C LEU A 214 -5.88 -8.63 5.62
N ALA A 215 -6.60 -9.05 4.58
CA ALA A 215 -7.69 -8.26 4.00
C ALA A 215 -8.81 -7.96 5.02
N ALA A 216 -9.12 -8.91 5.91
CA ALA A 216 -10.03 -8.73 7.03
C ALA A 216 -9.47 -7.73 8.06
N MET A 217 -8.22 -7.91 8.49
CA MET A 217 -7.54 -7.06 9.46
C MET A 217 -7.55 -5.60 9.02
N LEU A 218 -7.18 -5.32 7.77
CA LEU A 218 -7.14 -3.95 7.26
C LEU A 218 -8.54 -3.31 7.23
N ARG A 219 -9.58 -4.04 6.81
CA ARG A 219 -10.97 -3.57 6.82
C ARG A 219 -11.47 -3.28 8.23
N LEU A 220 -11.23 -4.19 9.18
CA LEU A 220 -11.63 -4.01 10.58
C LEU A 220 -10.88 -2.84 11.23
N ALA A 221 -9.60 -2.66 10.90
CA ALA A 221 -8.84 -1.51 11.34
C ALA A 221 -9.45 -0.22 10.77
N GLU A 222 -9.76 -0.22 9.48
CA GLU A 222 -10.23 0.92 8.70
C GLU A 222 -11.65 1.36 9.02
N ALA A 223 -12.54 0.42 9.32
CA ALA A 223 -13.90 0.70 9.72
C ALA A 223 -14.00 1.65 10.91
N ARG A 224 -12.97 1.69 11.74
CA ARG A 224 -12.89 2.54 12.94
C ARG A 224 -12.35 3.93 12.67
N ARG A 225 -11.95 4.25 11.42
CA ARG A 225 -11.33 5.54 11.04
C ARG A 225 -12.11 6.72 11.60
N GLY A 226 -13.43 6.70 11.43
CA GLY A 226 -14.33 7.75 11.88
C GLY A 226 -14.32 8.01 13.38
N ALA A 227 -13.75 7.12 14.21
CA ALA A 227 -13.69 7.24 15.67
C ALA A 227 -12.26 7.42 16.22
N ARG A 228 -11.22 7.46 15.37
CA ARG A 228 -9.82 7.49 15.83
C ARG A 228 -9.41 8.82 16.43
N VAL A 229 -10.04 9.91 16.00
CA VAL A 229 -9.78 11.27 16.49
C VAL A 229 -11.03 11.91 17.08
N ASP A 230 -10.83 12.72 18.11
CA ASP A 230 -11.87 13.56 18.71
C ASP A 230 -12.00 14.91 17.99
N ALA A 231 -12.89 15.76 18.48
CA ALA A 231 -13.13 17.09 17.90
C ALA A 231 -11.93 18.05 18.06
N ALA A 232 -10.96 17.73 18.92
CA ALA A 232 -9.71 18.48 19.09
C ALA A 232 -8.57 17.93 18.22
N GLY A 233 -8.83 16.91 17.39
CA GLY A 233 -7.83 16.25 16.55
C GLY A 233 -6.89 15.32 17.33
N LEU A 234 -7.24 14.98 18.58
CA LEU A 234 -6.43 14.11 19.42
C LEU A 234 -6.80 12.65 19.22
N MET A 235 -5.79 11.77 19.31
CA MET A 235 -5.97 10.34 19.21
C MET A 235 -6.80 9.79 20.37
N VAL A 236 -7.83 9.02 20.00
CA VAL A 236 -8.73 8.34 20.94
C VAL A 236 -8.28 6.89 21.09
N PRO A 237 -7.88 6.45 22.31
CA PRO A 237 -7.58 5.06 22.60
C PRO A 237 -8.72 4.13 22.18
N LEU A 238 -8.38 2.97 21.65
CA LEU A 238 -9.35 2.06 21.02
C LEU A 238 -10.51 1.64 21.95
N ASP A 239 -10.22 1.41 23.22
CA ASP A 239 -11.22 1.09 24.26
C ASP A 239 -12.19 2.24 24.55
N ARG A 240 -11.80 3.47 24.20
CA ARG A 240 -12.58 4.71 24.38
C ARG A 240 -13.24 5.21 23.09
N GLN A 241 -12.92 4.63 21.93
CA GLN A 241 -13.59 4.97 20.67
C GLN A 241 -15.07 4.62 20.74
N ASP A 242 -15.92 5.50 20.19
CA ASP A 242 -17.37 5.28 20.11
C ASP A 242 -17.71 4.30 18.98
N PRO A 243 -18.22 3.08 19.28
CA PRO A 243 -18.59 2.11 18.26
C PRO A 243 -19.71 2.59 17.33
N ALA A 244 -20.52 3.57 17.73
CA ALA A 244 -21.57 4.14 16.87
C ALA A 244 -20.99 4.89 15.65
N ARG A 245 -19.71 5.30 15.71
CA ARG A 245 -18.99 5.98 14.61
C ARG A 245 -18.24 5.00 13.69
N TRP A 246 -18.34 3.70 13.94
CA TRP A 246 -17.67 2.68 13.12
C TRP A 246 -18.50 2.30 11.90
N ASP A 247 -17.83 2.07 10.77
CA ASP A 247 -18.43 1.58 9.54
C ASP A 247 -18.83 0.10 9.70
N GLN A 248 -20.12 -0.12 9.95
CA GLN A 248 -20.68 -1.46 10.16
C GLN A 248 -20.62 -2.34 8.91
N ALA A 249 -20.71 -1.74 7.71
CA ALA A 249 -20.63 -2.49 6.47
C ALA A 249 -19.20 -3.02 6.25
N MET A 250 -18.19 -2.19 6.53
CA MET A 250 -16.79 -2.59 6.46
C MET A 250 -16.42 -3.60 7.55
N ILE A 251 -16.98 -3.49 8.76
CA ILE A 251 -16.86 -4.53 9.81
C ILE A 251 -17.40 -5.86 9.30
N ALA A 252 -18.65 -5.88 8.81
CA ALA A 252 -19.28 -7.10 8.31
C ALA A 252 -18.48 -7.73 7.15
N ALA A 253 -17.94 -6.91 6.23
CA ALA A 253 -17.08 -7.37 5.15
C ALA A 253 -15.76 -7.98 5.68
N GLY A 254 -15.14 -7.37 6.69
CA GLY A 254 -13.95 -7.90 7.35
C GLY A 254 -14.22 -9.23 8.07
N GLU A 255 -15.30 -9.32 8.84
CA GLU A 255 -15.72 -10.54 9.52
C GLU A 255 -16.02 -11.68 8.54
N ALA A 256 -16.66 -11.39 7.40
CA ALA A 256 -16.92 -12.38 6.36
C ALA A 256 -15.62 -12.98 5.79
N LEU A 257 -14.59 -12.16 5.56
CA LEU A 257 -13.27 -12.61 5.12
C LEU A 257 -12.56 -13.44 6.20
N LEU A 258 -12.61 -13.00 7.47
CA LEU A 258 -12.03 -13.74 8.59
C LEU A 258 -12.71 -15.12 8.77
N HIS A 259 -14.04 -15.17 8.68
CA HIS A 259 -14.77 -16.44 8.72
C HIS A 259 -14.44 -17.36 7.56
N ARG A 260 -14.18 -16.82 6.35
CA ARG A 260 -13.68 -17.62 5.23
C ARG A 260 -12.29 -18.17 5.53
N ALA A 261 -11.37 -17.34 6.02
CA ALA A 261 -10.02 -17.74 6.39
C ALA A 261 -10.03 -18.87 7.43
N ALA A 262 -10.87 -18.77 8.46
CA ALA A 262 -11.00 -19.76 9.53
C ALA A 262 -11.55 -21.13 9.07
N ARG A 263 -12.20 -21.21 7.90
CA ARG A 263 -12.71 -22.47 7.33
C ARG A 263 -11.69 -23.17 6.43
N LEU A 264 -10.62 -22.50 6.05
CA LEU A 264 -9.58 -23.11 5.23
C LEU A 264 -8.73 -24.06 6.09
N PRO A 265 -8.25 -25.18 5.51
CA PRO A 265 -7.38 -26.10 6.22
C PRO A 265 -5.99 -25.46 6.45
N GLY A 266 -5.34 -25.83 7.55
CA GLY A 266 -3.99 -25.36 7.88
C GLY A 266 -3.87 -24.91 9.34
N ALA A 267 -2.63 -24.61 9.74
CA ALA A 267 -2.38 -23.97 11.03
C ALA A 267 -2.81 -22.50 10.97
N THR A 268 -3.30 -21.98 12.09
CA THR A 268 -3.65 -20.56 12.21
C THR A 268 -2.39 -19.70 12.15
N GLY A 269 -2.31 -18.80 11.17
CA GLY A 269 -1.18 -17.89 11.01
C GLY A 269 -1.31 -16.57 11.79
N PRO A 270 -0.26 -15.73 11.76
CA PRO A 270 -0.24 -14.46 12.48
C PRO A 270 -1.32 -13.48 12.02
N TYR A 271 -1.59 -13.37 10.71
CA TYR A 271 -2.62 -12.44 10.23
C TYR A 271 -4.03 -12.89 10.62
N GLN A 272 -4.30 -14.21 10.69
CA GLN A 272 -5.56 -14.71 11.23
C GLN A 272 -5.77 -14.28 12.69
N LEU A 273 -4.73 -14.34 13.52
CA LEU A 273 -4.81 -13.93 14.93
C LEU A 273 -4.93 -12.41 15.07
N LEU A 274 -4.16 -11.64 14.30
CA LEU A 274 -4.28 -10.18 14.27
C LEU A 274 -5.68 -9.74 13.82
N ALA A 275 -6.22 -10.32 12.75
CA ALA A 275 -7.57 -10.06 12.29
C ALA A 275 -8.62 -10.40 13.36
N ALA A 276 -8.46 -11.53 14.07
CA ALA A 276 -9.34 -11.91 15.17
C ALA A 276 -9.28 -10.92 16.35
N ILE A 277 -8.11 -10.37 16.68
CA ILE A 277 -7.97 -9.32 17.70
C ILE A 277 -8.75 -8.07 17.26
N HIS A 278 -8.57 -7.65 16.00
CA HIS A 278 -9.33 -6.54 15.44
C HIS A 278 -10.85 -6.78 15.46
N ALA A 279 -11.30 -8.00 15.15
CA ALA A 279 -12.71 -8.39 15.18
C ALA A 279 -13.27 -8.39 16.61
N ALA A 280 -12.52 -8.89 17.58
CA ALA A 280 -12.91 -8.89 18.99
C ALA A 280 -13.13 -7.46 19.53
N HIS A 281 -12.34 -6.49 19.06
CA HIS A 281 -12.61 -5.08 19.33
C HIS A 281 -13.83 -4.54 18.58
N ALA A 282 -13.98 -4.89 17.30
CA ALA A 282 -15.05 -4.39 16.43
C ALA A 282 -16.45 -4.91 16.80
N GLY A 283 -16.56 -6.09 17.42
CA GLY A 283 -17.84 -6.68 17.85
C GLY A 283 -18.50 -6.02 19.07
N ARG A 284 -17.92 -4.93 19.58
CA ARG A 284 -18.36 -4.24 20.80
C ARG A 284 -19.53 -3.29 20.51
N ARG A 285 -20.59 -3.34 21.32
CA ARG A 285 -21.67 -2.34 21.27
C ARG A 285 -21.30 -1.08 22.08
N PRO A 286 -21.91 0.09 21.78
CA PRO A 286 -21.73 1.28 22.60
C PRO A 286 -21.99 0.98 24.08
N GLY A 287 -21.06 1.42 24.95
CA GLY A 287 -21.13 1.21 26.39
C GLY A 287 -20.65 -0.16 26.89
N GLN A 288 -20.33 -1.12 26.01
CA GLN A 288 -19.72 -2.38 26.43
C GLN A 288 -18.19 -2.22 26.59
N PRO A 289 -17.57 -2.87 27.58
CA PRO A 289 -16.11 -2.97 27.63
C PRO A 289 -15.60 -3.93 26.54
N PRO A 290 -14.35 -3.79 26.08
CA PRO A 290 -13.72 -4.79 25.21
C PRO A 290 -13.73 -6.17 25.87
N PRO A 291 -13.86 -7.27 25.10
CA PRO A 291 -13.81 -8.63 25.63
C PRO A 291 -12.36 -9.03 25.96
N TRP A 292 -11.80 -8.42 27.02
CA TRP A 292 -10.38 -8.51 27.37
C TRP A 292 -9.86 -9.94 27.51
N ALA A 293 -10.62 -10.84 28.11
CA ALA A 293 -10.22 -12.24 28.25
C ALA A 293 -9.99 -12.93 26.88
N ALA A 294 -10.85 -12.64 25.90
CA ALA A 294 -10.69 -13.17 24.54
C ALA A 294 -9.50 -12.52 23.83
N ILE A 295 -9.35 -11.20 23.96
CA ILE A 295 -8.23 -10.45 23.36
C ILE A 295 -6.88 -10.94 23.90
N VAL A 296 -6.76 -11.13 25.22
CA VAL A 296 -5.54 -11.68 25.84
C VAL A 296 -5.25 -13.09 25.33
N ALA A 297 -6.26 -13.97 25.26
CA ALA A 297 -6.06 -15.32 24.72
C ALA A 297 -5.59 -15.32 23.26
N LEU A 298 -6.04 -14.36 22.44
CA LEU A 298 -5.58 -14.18 21.06
C LEU A 298 -4.13 -13.68 20.98
N TYR A 299 -3.74 -12.76 21.87
CA TYR A 299 -2.33 -12.34 21.99
C TYR A 299 -1.44 -13.49 22.47
N ASP A 300 -1.89 -14.28 23.44
CA ASP A 300 -1.17 -15.48 23.91
C ASP A 300 -0.99 -16.52 22.80
N ALA A 301 -1.99 -16.66 21.92
CA ALA A 301 -1.88 -17.50 20.73
C ALA A 301 -0.88 -16.91 19.73
N LEU A 302 -0.92 -15.58 19.50
CA LEU A 302 -0.02 -14.90 18.56
C LEU A 302 1.45 -15.03 18.95
N LEU A 303 1.76 -15.01 20.24
CA LEU A 303 3.13 -15.22 20.76
C LEU A 303 3.69 -16.63 20.51
N ARG A 304 2.85 -17.60 20.12
CA ARG A 304 3.25 -18.99 19.87
C ARG A 304 3.44 -19.32 18.39
N VAL A 305 3.13 -18.38 17.49
CA VAL A 305 3.21 -18.52 16.03
C VAL A 305 4.50 -17.89 15.49
#